data_AF-A0A358XVA2-F1
#
_entry.id   AF-A0A358XVA2-F1
#
_cell.length_a   1.000
_cell.length_b   1.000
_cell.length_c   1.000
_cell.angle_alpha   90.00
_cell.angle_beta   90.00
_cell.angle_gamma   90.00
#
_symmetry.space_group_name_H-M   'P 1'
#
loop_
_entity.id
_entity.type
_entity.pdbx_description
1 polymer ?
#
loop_
_entity_poly.entity_id
_entity_poly.type
_entity_poly.pdbx_seq_one_letter_code
_entity_poly.pdbx_strand_id
1 'polypeptide(L)'
;MTGCTAEEIGDLARKLRTFEPKPGLKFSGEFAQPVFEPDLIAYQDEEDDWIVELNRSNLPAIRVDTAYSQAVKKLDQDGSDEHFIREAITSARWLKRAIAQRNETNQKVGAEIVRYQREFLEKGIAFLRPLQLRTVADAIGVHESTVSRVTSSVMMATPQGTFPL
;
A
#
# COMPACT_ATOMS: atom_id res chain seq x y z
N MET A 1 -17.08 44.09 -36.25
CA MET A 1 -18.18 44.10 -35.26
C MET A 1 -19.08 42.93 -35.57
N THR A 2 -19.43 42.10 -34.59
CA THR A 2 -20.13 40.82 -34.76
C THR A 2 -21.57 40.92 -35.29
N GLY A 3 -22.06 42.10 -35.66
CA GLY A 3 -23.41 42.30 -36.21
C GLY A 3 -24.55 42.06 -35.22
N CYS A 4 -24.24 41.84 -33.94
CA CYS A 4 -25.22 41.55 -32.90
C CYS A 4 -25.39 42.73 -31.93
N THR A 5 -26.61 42.89 -31.43
CA THR A 5 -26.98 43.79 -30.34
C THR A 5 -26.48 43.27 -28.98
N ALA A 6 -26.37 44.16 -27.98
CA ALA A 6 -25.88 43.78 -26.65
C ALA A 6 -26.75 42.71 -25.97
N GLU A 7 -28.05 42.74 -26.25
CA GLU A 7 -29.04 41.78 -25.72
C GLU A 7 -28.83 40.39 -26.34
N GLU A 8 -28.63 40.31 -27.66
CA GLU A 8 -28.33 39.06 -28.38
C GLU A 8 -27.02 38.43 -27.91
N ILE A 9 -25.99 39.23 -27.60
CA ILE A 9 -24.73 38.71 -27.04
C ILE A 9 -24.95 38.07 -25.67
N GLY A 10 -25.78 38.70 -24.82
CA GLY A 10 -26.13 38.17 -23.50
C GLY A 10 -26.85 36.82 -23.59
N ASP A 11 -27.79 36.70 -24.54
CA ASP A 11 -28.55 35.47 -24.74
C ASP A 11 -27.69 34.34 -25.34
N LEU A 12 -26.80 34.66 -26.29
CA LEU A 12 -25.85 33.69 -26.86
C LEU A 12 -24.83 33.20 -25.82
N ALA A 13 -24.33 34.09 -24.95
CA ALA A 13 -23.43 33.73 -23.87
C ALA A 13 -24.12 32.82 -22.83
N ARG A 14 -25.40 33.11 -22.51
CA ARG A 14 -26.21 32.26 -21.62
C ARG A 14 -26.38 30.88 -22.23
N LYS A 15 -26.67 30.78 -23.53
CA LYS A 15 -26.78 29.51 -24.26
C LYS A 15 -25.46 28.75 -24.29
N LEU A 16 -24.33 29.42 -24.55
CA LEU A 16 -23.00 28.79 -24.51
C LEU A 16 -22.66 28.17 -23.16
N ARG A 17 -23.06 28.81 -22.05
CA ARG A 17 -22.85 28.29 -20.68
C ARG A 17 -23.72 27.08 -20.34
N THR A 18 -24.78 26.81 -21.11
CA THR A 18 -25.60 25.60 -20.92
C THR A 18 -24.97 24.34 -21.50
N PHE A 19 -23.98 24.49 -22.39
CA PHE A 19 -23.24 23.34 -22.90
C PHE A 19 -22.25 22.83 -21.86
N GLU A 20 -22.17 21.51 -21.74
CA GLU A 20 -21.14 20.88 -20.93
C GLU A 20 -19.78 21.06 -21.64
N PRO A 21 -18.79 21.74 -21.05
CA PRO A 21 -17.52 22.01 -21.71
C PRO A 21 -16.65 20.75 -21.87
N LYS A 22 -16.98 19.68 -21.14
CA LYS A 22 -16.23 18.40 -21.13
C LYS A 22 -17.18 17.20 -21.09
N PRO A 23 -18.04 17.01 -22.11
CA PRO A 23 -19.03 15.93 -22.12
C PRO A 23 -18.39 14.54 -22.11
N GLY A 24 -17.14 14.44 -22.57
CA GLY A 24 -16.32 13.22 -22.53
C GLY A 24 -15.93 12.74 -21.13
N LEU A 25 -15.98 13.58 -20.09
CA LEU A 25 -15.68 13.17 -18.71
C LEU A 25 -16.65 12.12 -18.18
N LYS A 26 -17.89 12.10 -18.69
CA LYS A 26 -18.90 11.08 -18.33
C LYS A 26 -18.56 9.70 -18.89
N PHE A 27 -17.66 9.64 -19.87
CA PHE A 27 -17.19 8.43 -20.55
C PHE A 27 -15.73 8.12 -20.24
N SER A 28 -14.99 9.04 -19.63
CA SER A 28 -13.77 8.68 -18.92
C SER A 28 -14.20 7.92 -17.67
N GLY A 29 -14.29 6.60 -17.79
CA GLY A 29 -14.00 5.77 -16.64
C GLY A 29 -12.59 6.17 -16.23
N GLU A 30 -12.47 6.98 -15.17
CA GLU A 30 -11.21 7.03 -14.46
C GLU A 30 -10.95 5.56 -14.10
N PHE A 31 -10.02 4.94 -14.82
CA PHE A 31 -9.16 3.94 -14.21
C PHE A 31 -8.31 4.70 -13.19
N ALA A 32 -8.95 5.36 -12.22
CA ALA A 32 -8.30 5.71 -10.98
C ALA A 32 -7.78 4.37 -10.51
N GLN A 33 -6.46 4.21 -10.55
CA GLN A 33 -5.85 3.02 -9.98
C GLN A 33 -6.47 2.88 -8.60
N PRO A 34 -7.06 1.73 -8.26
CA PRO A 34 -7.69 1.56 -6.96
C PRO A 34 -6.66 1.96 -5.92
N VAL A 35 -6.92 3.08 -5.25
CA VAL A 35 -6.08 3.55 -4.15
C VAL A 35 -6.40 2.60 -3.02
N PHE A 36 -5.66 1.49 -2.98
CA PHE A 36 -5.72 0.55 -1.87
C PHE A 36 -5.25 1.26 -0.61
N GLU A 37 -5.78 0.83 0.53
CA GLU A 37 -5.30 1.32 1.82
C GLU A 37 -3.79 1.07 1.93
N PRO A 38 -3.02 2.07 2.40
CA PRO A 38 -1.56 1.97 2.46
C PRO A 38 -1.15 0.86 3.44
N ASP A 39 -0.26 -0.05 3.03
CA ASP A 39 0.37 -1.02 3.95
C ASP A 39 1.43 -0.37 4.84
N LEU A 40 2.04 0.72 4.36
CA LEU A 40 3.11 1.45 5.04
C LEU A 40 2.75 2.92 5.22
N ILE A 41 3.19 3.50 6.32
CA ILE A 41 3.03 4.92 6.62
C ILE A 41 4.41 5.49 6.90
N ALA A 42 4.81 6.51 6.14
CA ALA A 42 6.04 7.24 6.33
C ALA A 42 5.74 8.62 6.91
N TYR A 43 6.41 8.97 8.01
CA TYR A 43 6.28 10.26 8.67
C TYR A 43 7.62 10.68 9.31
N GLN A 44 7.75 11.97 9.63
CA GLN A 44 8.88 12.48 10.41
C GLN A 44 8.55 12.46 11.89
N ASP A 45 9.50 12.05 12.71
CA ASP A 45 9.38 12.14 14.17
C ASP A 45 9.68 13.55 14.69
N GLU A 46 9.74 13.70 16.02
CA GLU A 46 10.04 14.97 16.69
C GLU A 46 11.49 15.46 16.46
N GLU A 47 12.38 14.60 15.96
CA GLU A 47 13.81 14.87 15.69
C GLU A 47 14.11 15.05 14.19
N ASP A 48 13.09 15.20 13.34
CA ASP A 48 13.17 15.29 11.87
C ASP A 48 13.71 14.02 11.17
N ASP A 49 13.66 12.87 11.85
CA ASP A 49 14.04 11.58 11.30
C ASP A 49 12.84 10.87 10.65
N TRP A 50 13.09 10.25 9.50
CA TRP A 50 12.05 9.56 8.74
C TRP A 50 11.82 8.16 9.28
N ILE A 51 10.61 7.92 9.77
CA ILE A 51 10.15 6.64 10.27
C ILE A 51 9.18 6.03 9.28
N VAL A 52 9.34 4.72 9.03
CA VAL A 52 8.39 3.91 8.25
C VAL A 52 7.77 2.87 9.17
N GLU A 53 6.45 2.93 9.31
CA GLU A 53 5.67 1.98 10.09
C GLU A 53 4.69 1.19 9.22
N LEU A 54 4.35 -0.01 9.68
CA LEU A 54 3.26 -0.79 9.10
C LEU A 54 1.91 -0.20 9.51
N ASN A 55 0.98 -0.09 8.56
CA ASN A 55 -0.40 0.27 8.86
C ASN A 55 -1.10 -0.90 9.59
N ARG A 56 -1.17 -0.83 10.92
CA ARG A 56 -1.74 -1.93 11.72
C ARG A 56 -3.22 -2.19 11.47
N SER A 57 -3.94 -1.24 10.86
CA SER A 57 -5.37 -1.36 10.55
C SER A 57 -5.67 -2.43 9.49
N ASN A 58 -4.71 -2.71 8.59
CA ASN A 58 -4.87 -3.68 7.51
C ASN A 58 -4.07 -4.99 7.71
N LEU A 59 -3.42 -5.16 8.87
CA LEU A 59 -2.62 -6.35 9.13
C LEU A 59 -3.49 -7.54 9.59
N PRO A 60 -3.43 -8.70 8.91
CA PRO A 60 -4.14 -9.89 9.36
C PRO A 60 -3.55 -10.42 10.67
N ALA A 61 -4.37 -10.49 11.72
CA ALA A 61 -3.98 -11.04 13.02
C ALA A 61 -4.23 -12.55 13.09
N ILE A 62 -3.17 -13.37 13.04
CA ILE A 62 -3.27 -14.82 13.26
C ILE A 62 -3.11 -15.16 14.74
N ARG A 63 -4.17 -15.73 15.33
CA ARG A 63 -4.16 -16.31 16.67
C ARG A 63 -4.31 -17.83 16.57
N VAL A 64 -3.39 -18.55 17.20
CA VAL A 64 -3.46 -20.01 17.34
C VAL A 64 -4.02 -20.31 18.73
N ASP A 65 -5.20 -20.89 18.79
CA ASP A 65 -5.81 -21.31 20.06
C ASP A 65 -5.16 -22.61 20.56
N THR A 66 -4.33 -22.46 21.59
CA THR A 66 -3.63 -23.59 22.20
C THR A 66 -4.53 -24.38 23.16
N ALA A 67 -5.51 -23.74 23.79
CA ALA A 67 -6.44 -24.40 24.71
C ALA A 67 -7.38 -25.34 23.95
N TYR A 68 -7.92 -24.89 22.82
CA TYR A 68 -8.72 -25.72 21.92
C TYR A 68 -7.91 -26.93 21.44
N SER A 69 -6.66 -26.73 21.01
CA SER A 69 -5.80 -27.85 20.58
C SER A 69 -5.57 -28.91 21.66
N GLN A 70 -5.47 -28.50 22.93
CA GLN A 70 -5.31 -29.42 24.05
C GLN A 70 -6.63 -30.13 24.39
N ALA A 71 -7.76 -29.45 24.25
CA ALA A 71 -9.08 -30.04 24.45
C ALA A 71 -9.36 -31.14 23.41
N VAL A 72 -9.11 -30.86 22.12
CA VAL A 72 -9.31 -31.85 21.04
C VAL A 72 -8.38 -33.05 21.22
N LYS A 73 -7.11 -32.84 21.61
CA LYS A 73 -6.20 -33.95 21.95
C LYS A 73 -6.67 -34.85 23.10
N LYS A 74 -7.47 -34.33 24.04
CA LYS A 74 -8.04 -35.13 25.14
C LYS A 74 -9.31 -35.89 24.72
N LEU A 75 -9.98 -35.44 23.66
CA LEU A 75 -11.17 -36.07 23.08
C LEU A 75 -10.81 -37.18 22.10
N ASP A 76 -9.63 -37.12 21.49
CA ASP A 76 -9.10 -38.16 20.62
C ASP A 76 -8.67 -39.39 21.44
N GLN A 77 -9.58 -40.35 21.61
CA GLN A 77 -9.37 -41.58 22.37
C GLN A 77 -8.65 -42.67 21.56
N ASP A 78 -8.76 -42.62 20.22
CA ASP A 78 -8.21 -43.63 19.30
C ASP A 78 -6.90 -43.18 18.63
N GLY A 79 -6.50 -41.91 18.80
CA GLY A 79 -5.24 -41.36 18.30
C GLY A 79 -5.20 -41.14 16.79
N SER A 80 -6.32 -41.29 16.07
CA SER A 80 -6.38 -41.12 14.62
C SER A 80 -6.20 -39.66 14.19
N ASP A 81 -6.62 -38.73 15.04
CA ASP A 81 -6.72 -37.31 14.71
C ASP A 81 -5.54 -36.50 15.25
N GLU A 82 -4.74 -37.06 16.16
CA GLU A 82 -3.58 -36.40 16.76
C GLU A 82 -2.55 -35.94 15.72
N HIS A 83 -2.34 -36.75 14.67
CA HIS A 83 -1.43 -36.42 13.59
C HIS A 83 -1.90 -35.18 12.82
N PHE A 84 -3.18 -35.16 12.42
CA PHE A 84 -3.79 -34.04 11.71
C PHE A 84 -3.75 -32.74 12.53
N ILE A 85 -4.10 -32.81 13.83
CA ILE A 85 -4.08 -31.64 14.73
C ILE A 85 -2.65 -31.08 14.84
N ARG A 86 -1.64 -31.95 14.94
CA ARG A 86 -0.24 -31.53 15.04
C ARG A 86 0.23 -30.84 13.76
N GLU A 87 -0.15 -31.34 12.59
CA GLU A 87 0.13 -30.71 11.31
C GLU A 87 -0.56 -29.35 11.19
N ALA A 88 -1.86 -29.26 11.51
CA ALA A 88 -2.62 -28.02 11.45
C ALA A 88 -2.01 -26.90 12.32
N ILE A 89 -1.59 -27.23 13.55
CA ILE A 89 -0.91 -26.28 14.44
C ILE A 89 0.44 -25.84 13.86
N THR A 90 1.18 -26.77 13.26
CA THR A 90 2.48 -26.49 12.65
C THR A 90 2.31 -25.55 11.47
N SER A 91 1.35 -25.81 10.60
CA SER A 91 0.97 -24.95 9.47
C SER A 91 0.53 -23.56 9.93
N ALA A 92 -0.28 -23.47 10.98
CA ALA A 92 -0.72 -22.18 11.53
C ALA A 92 0.45 -21.36 12.10
N ARG A 93 1.39 -22.02 12.80
CA ARG A 93 2.62 -21.37 13.30
C ARG A 93 3.53 -20.92 12.15
N TRP A 94 3.67 -21.73 11.12
CA TRP A 94 4.43 -21.37 9.92
C TRP A 94 3.83 -20.15 9.25
N LEU A 95 2.51 -20.12 9.05
CA LEU A 95 1.82 -19.00 8.42
C LEU A 95 2.01 -17.71 9.23
N LYS A 96 1.87 -17.76 10.56
CA LYS A 96 2.14 -16.62 11.44
C LYS A 96 3.57 -16.08 11.26
N ARG A 97 4.57 -16.95 11.19
CA ARG A 97 5.96 -16.55 10.96
C ARG A 97 6.17 -15.96 9.57
N ALA A 98 5.57 -16.57 8.55
CA ALA A 98 5.68 -16.10 7.17
C ALA A 98 5.10 -14.69 7.01
N ILE A 99 3.96 -14.39 7.64
CA ILE A 99 3.37 -13.04 7.64
C ILE A 99 4.29 -12.05 8.38
N ALA A 100 4.81 -12.42 9.55
CA ALA A 100 5.74 -11.57 10.28
C ALA A 100 6.99 -11.24 9.44
N GLN A 101 7.56 -12.25 8.77
CA GLN A 101 8.72 -12.06 7.89
C GLN A 101 8.41 -11.16 6.70
N ARG A 102 7.24 -11.34 6.07
CA ARG A 102 6.78 -10.47 4.98
C ARG A 102 6.67 -9.02 5.45
N ASN A 103 6.02 -8.80 6.59
CA ASN A 103 5.81 -7.47 7.13
C ASN A 103 7.13 -6.78 7.48
N GLU A 104 8.07 -7.50 8.10
CA GLU A 104 9.43 -7.00 8.37
C GLU A 104 10.16 -6.64 7.07
N THR A 105 10.06 -7.48 6.05
CA THR A 105 10.71 -7.23 4.75
C THR A 105 10.12 -6.00 4.06
N ASN A 106 8.79 -5.85 4.05
CA ASN A 106 8.11 -4.69 3.49
C ASN A 106 8.55 -3.40 4.19
N GLN A 107 8.60 -3.41 5.53
CA GLN A 107 9.04 -2.26 6.32
C GLN A 107 10.49 -1.89 6.03
N LYS A 108 11.40 -2.87 5.95
CA LYS A 108 12.83 -2.65 5.63
C LYS A 108 13.01 -2.06 4.23
N VAL A 109 12.31 -2.61 3.23
CA VAL A 109 12.34 -2.08 1.86
C VAL A 109 11.81 -0.64 1.83
N GLY A 110 10.66 -0.39 2.47
CA GLY A 110 10.07 0.94 2.54
C GLY A 110 10.98 1.96 3.24
N ALA A 111 11.61 1.58 4.35
CA ALA A 111 12.55 2.43 5.08
C ALA A 111 13.76 2.82 4.22
N GLU A 112 14.34 1.87 3.48
CA GLU A 112 15.44 2.17 2.56
C GLU A 112 15.01 3.08 1.41
N ILE A 113 13.85 2.84 0.81
CA ILE A 113 13.32 3.72 -0.26
C ILE A 113 13.13 5.14 0.28
N VAL A 114 12.50 5.30 1.44
CA VAL A 114 12.29 6.60 2.10
C VAL A 114 13.61 7.31 2.39
N ARG A 115 14.62 6.57 2.89
CA ARG A 115 15.97 7.11 3.14
C ARG A 115 16.60 7.66 1.85
N TYR A 116 16.48 6.94 0.74
CA TYR A 116 16.98 7.38 -0.56
C TYR A 116 16.15 8.52 -1.18
N GLN A 117 14.85 8.61 -0.86
CA GLN A 117 13.92 9.61 -1.41
C GLN A 117 13.61 10.76 -0.45
N ARG A 118 14.46 11.02 0.55
CA ARG A 118 14.27 12.10 1.54
C ARG A 118 13.95 13.45 0.90
N GLU A 119 14.69 13.84 -0.15
CA GLU A 119 14.48 15.13 -0.82
C GLU A 119 13.10 15.23 -1.50
N PHE A 120 12.59 14.13 -2.04
CA PHE A 120 11.24 14.06 -2.62
C PHE A 120 10.17 14.26 -1.53
N LEU A 121 10.34 13.62 -0.38
CA LEU A 121 9.35 13.70 0.69
C LEU A 121 9.28 15.11 1.31
N GLU A 122 10.42 15.79 1.41
CA GLU A 122 10.52 17.15 1.97
C GLU A 122 10.12 18.24 0.97
N LYS A 123 10.55 18.13 -0.30
CA LYS A 123 10.44 19.22 -1.29
C LYS A 123 9.45 18.92 -2.43
N GLY A 124 8.89 17.72 -2.47
CA GLY A 124 7.89 17.29 -3.45
C GLY A 124 8.46 16.62 -4.71
N ILE A 125 7.57 16.32 -5.66
CA ILE A 125 7.83 15.46 -6.83
C ILE A 125 8.98 15.91 -7.73
N ALA A 126 9.32 17.20 -7.73
CA ALA A 126 10.42 17.75 -8.51
C ALA A 126 11.81 17.24 -8.06
N PHE A 127 11.91 16.71 -6.83
CA PHE A 127 13.16 16.23 -6.22
C PHE A 127 13.25 14.70 -6.19
N LEU A 128 12.42 14.02 -6.99
CA LEU A 128 12.45 12.56 -7.12
C LEU A 128 13.77 12.10 -7.76
N ARG A 129 14.46 11.16 -7.12
CA ARG A 129 15.73 10.62 -7.61
C ARG A 129 15.55 9.22 -8.19
N PRO A 130 16.17 8.87 -9.32
CA PRO A 130 16.13 7.51 -9.83
C PRO A 130 16.82 6.57 -8.82
N LEU A 131 16.18 5.45 -8.49
CA LEU A 131 16.67 4.43 -7.57
C LEU A 131 16.58 3.06 -8.23
N GLN A 132 17.69 2.30 -8.19
CA GLN A 132 17.71 0.93 -8.72
C GLN A 132 17.30 -0.06 -7.63
N LEU A 133 16.46 -1.04 -7.98
CA LEU A 133 15.99 -2.07 -7.04
C LEU A 133 17.15 -2.87 -6.44
N ARG A 134 18.19 -3.13 -7.25
CA ARG A 134 19.42 -3.77 -6.79
C ARG A 134 20.10 -3.02 -5.65
N THR A 135 20.13 -1.68 -5.68
CA THR A 135 20.74 -0.88 -4.60
C THR A 135 20.02 -1.10 -3.28
N VAL A 136 18.69 -1.15 -3.31
CA VAL A 136 17.88 -1.45 -2.12
C VAL A 136 18.09 -2.90 -1.68
N ALA A 137 18.13 -3.84 -2.63
CA ALA A 137 18.34 -5.26 -2.35
C ALA A 137 19.68 -5.53 -1.66
N ASP A 138 20.75 -4.92 -2.15
CA ASP A 138 22.10 -5.01 -1.59
C ASP A 138 22.17 -4.39 -0.18
N ALA A 139 21.45 -3.29 0.08
CA ALA A 139 21.41 -2.63 1.38
C ALA A 139 20.72 -3.47 2.47
N ILE A 140 19.63 -4.17 2.13
CA ILE A 140 18.85 -4.97 3.08
C ILE A 140 19.24 -6.46 3.09
N GLY A 141 20.12 -6.89 2.18
CA GLY A 141 20.58 -8.28 2.10
C GLY A 141 19.54 -9.26 1.55
N VAL A 142 18.67 -8.83 0.64
CA VAL A 142 17.69 -9.70 -0.03
C VAL A 142 17.94 -9.74 -1.54
N HIS A 143 17.28 -10.64 -2.24
CA HIS A 143 17.36 -10.71 -3.69
C HIS A 143 16.54 -9.59 -4.36
N GLU A 144 16.99 -9.08 -5.50
CA GLU A 144 16.30 -8.03 -6.27
C GLU A 144 14.84 -8.40 -6.61
N SER A 145 14.60 -9.67 -6.93
CA SER A 145 13.24 -10.17 -7.19
C SER A 145 12.31 -10.07 -5.98
N THR A 146 12.84 -10.10 -4.75
CA THR A 146 12.06 -9.86 -3.53
C THR A 146 11.66 -8.40 -3.46
N VAL A 147 12.60 -7.47 -3.69
CA VAL A 147 12.32 -6.03 -3.71
C VAL A 147 11.29 -5.68 -4.78
N SER A 148 11.45 -6.20 -6.00
CA SER A 148 10.50 -6.00 -7.11
C SER A 148 9.07 -6.45 -6.77
N ARG A 149 8.92 -7.58 -6.05
CA ARG A 149 7.60 -8.05 -5.59
C ARG A 149 6.99 -7.13 -4.54
N VAL A 150 7.82 -6.60 -3.63
CA VAL A 150 7.36 -5.65 -2.61
C VAL A 150 6.88 -4.37 -3.28
N THR A 151 7.70 -3.74 -4.12
CA THR A 151 7.36 -2.48 -4.81
C THR A 151 6.10 -2.60 -5.68
N SER A 152 5.88 -3.76 -6.31
CA SER A 152 4.70 -3.99 -7.15
C SER A 152 3.38 -4.17 -6.39
N SER A 153 3.42 -4.43 -5.08
CA SER A 153 2.22 -4.84 -4.32
C SER A 153 1.93 -3.98 -3.09
N VAL A 154 2.85 -3.10 -2.71
CA VAL A 154 2.79 -2.35 -1.46
C VAL A 154 2.57 -0.87 -1.75
N MET A 155 1.60 -0.29 -1.04
CA MET A 155 1.32 1.14 -1.07
C MET A 155 1.86 1.82 0.20
N MET A 156 2.44 3.01 0.04
CA MET A 156 2.95 3.81 1.15
C MET A 156 2.26 5.17 1.20
N ALA A 157 1.69 5.50 2.36
CA ALA A 157 1.24 6.85 2.67
C ALA A 157 2.44 7.72 3.06
N THR A 158 2.55 8.88 2.43
CA THR A 158 3.59 9.87 2.70
C THR A 158 2.96 11.26 2.84
N PRO A 159 3.67 12.28 3.35
CA PRO A 159 3.16 13.65 3.40
C PRO A 159 2.82 14.24 2.02
N GLN A 160 3.42 13.73 0.95
CA GLN A 160 3.17 14.14 -0.43
C GLN A 160 1.99 13.40 -1.09
N GLY A 161 1.36 12.46 -0.38
CA GLY A 161 0.29 11.60 -0.88
C GLY A 161 0.60 10.10 -0.74
N THR A 162 -0.31 9.26 -1.23
CA THR A 162 -0.15 7.79 -1.22
C THR A 162 0.41 7.33 -2.55
N PHE A 163 1.53 6.62 -2.52
CA PHE A 163 2.25 6.16 -3.72
C PHE A 163 2.49 4.65 -3.69
N PRO A 164 2.52 3.99 -4.87
CA PRO A 164 3.16 2.69 -4.99
C PRO A 164 4.67 2.84 -4.74
N LEU A 165 5.27 1.81 -4.16
CA LEU A 165 6.72 1.76 -3.92
C LEU A 165 7.55 1.44 -5.18
#